data_AF-A0A3D2STU5-F1
#
_entry.id   AF-A0A3D2STU5-F1
#
_cell.length_a   1.000
_cell.length_b   1.000
_cell.length_c   1.000
_cell.angle_alpha   90.00
_cell.angle_beta   90.00
_cell.angle_gamma   90.00
#
_symmetry.space_group_name_H-M   'P 1'
#
loop_
_entity.id
_entity.type
_entity.pdbx_description
1 polymer ?
#
loop_
_entity_poly.entity_id
_entity_poly.type
_entity_poly.pdbx_seq_one_letter_code
_entity_poly.pdbx_strand_id
1 'polypeptide(L)' 'MVHPNVLRMSGIDPEKYQGFAFGMGIDRLAMLKFGIPDLRTMFDSDTRWLSHYGFDPLDGPSTAKRKA' A
#
# COMPACT_ATOMS: atom_id res chain seq x y z
N MET A 1 17.00 -8.91 2.49
CA MET A 1 17.53 -9.26 1.16
C MET A 1 16.79 -10.48 0.64
N VAL A 2 16.55 -10.55 -0.67
CA VAL A 2 15.91 -11.70 -1.32
C VAL A 2 16.80 -12.93 -1.11
N HIS A 3 16.19 -14.05 -0.74
CA HIS A 3 16.91 -15.28 -0.41
C HIS A 3 17.57 -15.90 -1.66
N PRO A 4 18.84 -16.37 -1.62
CA PRO A 4 19.55 -16.94 -2.78
C PRO A 4 18.82 -18.08 -3.50
N ASN A 5 18.08 -18.93 -2.76
CA ASN A 5 17.22 -19.96 -3.37
C ASN A 5 16.18 -19.36 -4.33
N VAL A 6 15.58 -18.21 -4.00
CA VAL A 6 14.58 -17.55 -4.87
C VAL A 6 15.23 -17.08 -6.16
N LEU A 7 16.45 -16.53 -6.07
CA LEU A 7 17.23 -16.12 -7.24
C LEU A 7 17.59 -17.33 -8.12
N ARG A 8 18.08 -18.42 -7.52
CA ARG A 8 18.39 -19.67 -8.25
C ARG A 8 17.19 -20.26 -8.96
N MET A 9 16.02 -20.29 -8.30
CA MET A 9 14.78 -20.80 -8.90
C MET A 9 14.30 -19.95 -10.07
N SER A 10 14.68 -18.67 -10.11
CA SER A 10 14.42 -17.76 -11.23
C SER A 10 15.55 -17.73 -12.28
N GLY A 11 16.55 -18.62 -12.19
CA GLY A 11 17.68 -18.68 -13.12
C GLY A 11 18.73 -17.57 -12.93
N ILE A 12 18.74 -16.90 -11.77
CA ILE A 12 19.66 -15.81 -11.44
C ILE A 12 20.73 -16.33 -10.48
N ASP A 13 22.00 -16.10 -10.82
CA ASP A 13 23.15 -16.43 -9.98
C ASP A 13 23.25 -15.46 -8.77
N PRO A 14 23.06 -15.95 -7.53
CA PRO A 14 23.08 -15.11 -6.33
C PRO A 14 24.46 -14.60 -5.92
N GLU A 15 25.55 -15.15 -6.45
CA GLU A 15 26.90 -14.64 -6.19
C GLU A 15 27.20 -13.38 -7.03
N LYS A 16 26.55 -13.25 -8.18
CA LYS A 16 26.67 -12.10 -9.07
C LYS A 16 25.61 -11.02 -8.79
N TYR A 17 24.41 -11.42 -8.37
CA TYR A 17 23.27 -10.51 -8.20
C TYR A 17 22.64 -10.63 -6.81
N GLN A 18 22.39 -9.49 -6.18
CA GLN A 18 21.61 -9.37 -4.95
C GLN A 18 20.25 -8.71 -5.22
N GLY A 19 19.25 -9.03 -4.39
CA GLY A 19 17.91 -8.46 -4.52
C GLY A 19 17.37 -7.94 -3.19
N PHE A 20 16.50 -6.94 -3.27
CA PHE A 20 15.67 -6.47 -2.16
C PHE A 20 14.20 -6.54 -2.58
N ALA A 21 13.35 -6.96 -1.65
CA ALA A 21 11.91 -7.01 -1.86
C ALA A 21 11.21 -6.57 -0.57
N PHE A 22 10.09 -5.87 -0.73
CA PHE A 22 9.20 -5.47 0.36
C PHE A 22 7.76 -5.61 -0.10
N GLY A 23 6.86 -5.76 0.88
CA GLY A 23 5.42 -5.81 0.66
C GLY A 23 4.71 -5.10 1.79
N MET A 24 3.58 -4.47 1.49
CA MET A 24 2.77 -3.75 2.46
C MET A 24 1.30 -4.02 2.19
N GLY A 25 0.52 -4.23 3.25
CA GLY A 25 -0.92 -4.35 3.15
C GLY A 25 -1.56 -2.97 3.12
N ILE A 26 -2.29 -2.64 2.05
CA ILE A 26 -2.98 -1.35 1.90
C ILE A 26 -3.97 -1.15 3.05
N ASP A 27 -4.69 -2.20 3.43
CA ASP A 27 -5.68 -2.13 4.51
C ASP A 27 -5.04 -1.79 5.85
N ARG A 28 -3.91 -2.41 6.17
CA ARG A 28 -3.18 -2.14 7.43
C ARG A 28 -2.68 -0.69 7.48
N LEU A 29 -2.19 -0.17 6.36
CA LEU A 29 -1.73 1.22 6.29
C LEU A 29 -2.90 2.19 6.42
N ALA A 30 -4.02 1.90 5.78
CA ALA A 30 -5.23 2.71 5.90
C ALA A 30 -5.73 2.73 7.35
N MET A 31 -5.79 1.56 8.02
CA MET A 31 -6.16 1.48 9.43
C MET A 31 -5.26 2.31 10.34
N LEU A 32 -3.93 2.25 10.15
CA LEU A 32 -2.99 3.02 10.94
C LEU A 32 -3.04 4.53 10.62
N LYS A 33 -3.18 4.89 9.35
CA LYS A 33 -3.19 6.29 8.89
C LYS A 33 -4.46 7.02 9.31
N PHE A 34 -5.61 6.35 9.23
CA PHE A 34 -6.93 6.95 9.45
C PHE A 34 -7.58 6.52 10.76
N GLY A 35 -6.91 5.68 11.56
CA GLY A 35 -7.41 5.21 12.85
C GLY A 35 -8.64 4.30 12.72
N ILE A 36 -8.77 3.55 11.62
CA ILE A 36 -9.93 2.65 11.40
C ILE A 36 -9.82 1.49 12.41
N PRO A 37 -10.81 1.31 13.30
CA PRO A 37 -10.71 0.35 14.40
C PRO A 37 -10.97 -1.10 13.97
N ASP A 38 -11.68 -1.31 12.86
CA ASP A 38 -12.09 -2.65 12.39
C ASP A 38 -11.97 -2.77 10.88
N LEU A 39 -11.21 -3.78 10.43
CA LEU A 39 -10.96 -4.12 9.03
C LEU A 39 -12.26 -4.49 8.28
N ARG A 40 -13.22 -5.13 8.95
CA ARG A 40 -14.44 -5.65 8.32
C ARG A 40 -15.28 -4.56 7.67
N THR A 41 -15.27 -3.37 8.28
CA THR A 41 -16.01 -2.19 7.79
C THR A 41 -15.61 -1.77 6.37
N MET A 42 -14.41 -2.12 5.93
CA MET A 42 -13.94 -1.86 4.55
C MET A 42 -14.65 -2.72 3.49
N PHE A 43 -15.28 -3.83 3.90
CA PHE A 43 -15.92 -4.80 3.00
C PHE A 43 -17.46 -4.79 3.09
N ASP A 44 -18.03 -4.11 4.09
CA ASP A 44 -19.47 -4.07 4.36
C ASP A 44 -20.27 -3.19 3.38
N SER A 45 -19.59 -2.43 2.51
CA SER A 45 -20.22 -1.52 1.51
C SER A 45 -21.19 -0.48 2.12
N ASP A 46 -20.95 -0.04 3.36
CA ASP A 46 -21.77 0.97 4.03
C ASP A 46 -21.53 2.37 3.43
N THR A 47 -22.59 3.00 2.93
CA THR A 47 -22.51 4.34 2.30
C THR A 47 -22.07 5.44 3.27
N ARG A 48 -22.34 5.30 4.58
CA ARG A 48 -21.89 6.25 5.62
C ARG A 48 -20.39 6.14 5.83
N TRP A 49 -19.85 4.92 5.79
CA TRP A 49 -18.42 4.67 5.86
C TRP A 49 -17.72 5.21 4.62
N LEU A 50 -18.26 4.91 3.43
CA LEU A 50 -17.75 5.42 2.15
C LEU A 50 -17.79 6.95 2.09
N SER A 51 -18.83 7.59 2.64
CA SER A 51 -18.89 9.05 2.70
C SER A 51 -17.88 9.67 3.68
N HIS A 52 -17.46 8.94 4.71
CA HIS A 52 -16.52 9.46 5.73
C HIS A 52 -15.05 9.25 5.32
N TYR A 53 -14.71 8.07 4.80
CA TYR A 53 -13.34 7.70 4.43
C TYR A 53 -13.07 7.73 2.92
N GLY A 54 -14.11 7.72 2.09
CA GLY A 54 -13.97 7.79 0.64
C GLY A 54 -13.51 9.17 0.17
N PHE A 55 -13.00 9.19 -1.05
CA PHE A 55 -12.54 10.38 -1.76
C PHE A 55 -13.14 10.37 -3.16
N ASP A 56 -13.31 11.54 -3.78
CA ASP A 56 -13.74 11.59 -5.18
C ASP A 56 -12.60 11.03 -6.06
N PRO A 57 -12.84 10.00 -6.90
CA PRO A 57 -11.79 9.44 -7.76
C PRO A 57 -11.24 10.45 -8.78
N LEU A 58 -11.94 11.55 -9.03
CA LEU A 58 -11.51 12.66 -9.89
C LEU A 58 -10.76 13.76 -9.12
N ASP A 59 -10.73 13.70 -7.79
CA ASP A 59 -9.90 14.60 -6.97
C ASP A 59 -8.42 14.24 -7.19
N GLY A 60 -7.76 15.02 -8.05
CA GLY A 60 -6.32 14.96 -8.20
C GLY A 60 -5.59 15.44 -6.94
N PRO A 61 -4.36 14.96 -6.67
CA PRO A 61 -3.56 15.52 -5.60
C PRO A 61 -3.40 17.02 -5.82
N SER A 62 -3.84 17.84 -4.84
CA SER A 62 -3.59 19.27 -4.92
C SER A 62 -2.08 19.48 -4.97
N THR A 63 -1.59 20.06 -6.06
CA THR A 63 -0.19 20.50 -6.12
C THR A 63 -0.02 21.50 -4.99
N ALA A 64 0.84 21.18 -4.02
CA ALA A 64 1.15 22.07 -2.92
C ALA A 64 1.58 23.41 -3.54
N LYS A 65 0.69 24.42 -3.50
CA LYS A 65 1.06 25.77 -3.90
C LYS A 65 2.20 26.17 -2.98
N ARG A 66 3.43 26.17 -3.51
CA ARG A 66 4.56 26.86 -2.88
C ARG A 66 4.07 28.27 -2.58
N LYS A 67 3.85 28.59 -1.30
CA LYS A 67 3.81 29.97 -0.87
C LYS A 67 5.17 30.56 -1.25
N ALA A 68 5.18 31.46 -2.22
CA ALA A 68 6.29 32.38 -2.45
C ALA A 68 6.38 33.35 -1.27
#